data_AF-A0A434KW60-F1
#
_entry.id   AF-A0A434KW60-F1
#
_cell.length_a   1.000
_cell.length_b   1.000
_cell.length_c   1.000
_cell.angle_alpha   90.00
_cell.angle_beta   90.00
_cell.angle_gamma   90.00
#
_symmetry.space_group_name_H-M   'P 1'
#
loop_
_entity.id
_entity.type
_entity.pdbx_description
1 polymer ?
#
loop_
_entity_poly.entity_id
_entity_poly.type
_entity_poly.pdbx_seq_one_letter_code
_entity_poly.pdbx_strand_id
1 'polypeptide(L)'
;MTVRFDKLGVVIAAIVAYAAFAAPFATFRANRIVPGEARSILDSLPAAVGPLLLAILFIAAIIALLKTPLVLRLAASVIALAALAILIGVAGSFLMPEGNTFVRISSASGFWLLIFAFTLLLADVLTRLNLSPWARLGGLVIAALAIGLLLASGSWNSLSILKEYANRADSFWAEGSKHVTLALGSLAAAVVVGLPLGILCHRVDKIRAGVLNVLNIIQT
;
A
#
# COMPACT_ATOMS: atom_id res chain seq x y z
N MET A 1 36.76 8.97 -8.64
CA MET A 1 35.69 8.44 -7.75
C MET A 1 34.97 7.33 -8.50
N THR A 2 35.06 6.08 -8.03
CA THR A 2 34.38 4.96 -8.70
C THR A 2 32.90 4.95 -8.32
N VAL A 3 32.02 5.15 -9.30
CA VAL A 3 30.56 5.07 -9.09
C VAL A 3 30.22 3.62 -8.72
N ARG A 4 29.70 3.41 -7.50
CA ARG A 4 29.30 2.08 -7.03
C ARG A 4 27.78 1.98 -7.04
N PHE A 5 27.27 1.04 -7.83
CA PHE A 5 25.84 0.73 -7.91
C PHE A 5 25.40 -0.19 -6.77
N ASP A 6 24.15 -0.01 -6.32
CA ASP A 6 23.46 -0.93 -5.42
C ASP A 6 22.58 -1.90 -6.21
N LYS A 7 22.67 -3.21 -5.95
CA LYS A 7 21.96 -4.23 -6.74
C LYS A 7 20.43 -4.05 -6.68
N LEU A 8 19.91 -3.82 -5.48
CA LEU A 8 18.49 -3.54 -5.30
C LEU A 8 18.14 -2.17 -5.90
N GLY A 9 19.02 -1.19 -5.70
CA GLY A 9 18.94 0.13 -6.30
C GLY A 9 18.72 0.15 -7.81
N VAL A 10 19.42 -0.71 -8.55
CA VAL A 10 19.25 -0.85 -10.01
C VAL A 10 17.84 -1.30 -10.36
N VAL A 11 17.29 -2.30 -9.65
CA VAL A 11 15.93 -2.79 -9.88
C VAL A 11 14.90 -1.71 -9.56
N ILE A 12 15.07 -1.01 -8.44
CA ILE A 12 14.19 0.10 -8.04
C ILE A 12 14.23 1.22 -9.08
N ALA A 13 15.42 1.64 -9.51
CA ALA A 13 15.58 2.70 -10.51
C ALA A 13 14.96 2.30 -11.87
N ALA A 14 15.08 1.04 -12.27
CA ALA A 14 14.45 0.53 -13.49
C ALA A 14 12.92 0.55 -13.40
N ILE A 15 12.35 0.10 -12.27
CA ILE A 15 10.90 0.17 -12.03
C ILE A 15 10.43 1.63 -12.05
N VAL A 16 11.14 2.53 -11.36
CA VAL A 16 10.78 3.96 -11.32
C VAL A 16 10.85 4.58 -12.71
N ALA A 17 11.88 4.29 -13.51
CA ALA A 17 11.99 4.79 -14.88
C ALA A 17 10.81 4.33 -15.76
N TYR A 18 10.49 3.04 -15.74
CA TYR A 18 9.33 2.53 -16.48
C TYR A 18 8.02 3.14 -15.97
N ALA A 19 7.82 3.18 -14.65
CA ALA A 19 6.57 3.60 -14.04
C ALA A 19 6.32 5.11 -14.19
N ALA A 20 7.37 5.93 -14.20
CA ALA A 20 7.27 7.38 -14.33
C ALA A 20 7.10 7.85 -15.78
N PHE A 21 7.70 7.16 -16.75
CA PHE A 21 7.77 7.62 -18.14
C PHE A 21 6.98 6.79 -19.15
N ALA A 22 6.68 5.53 -18.87
CA ALA A 22 5.97 4.64 -19.81
C ALA A 22 4.60 4.19 -19.28
N ALA A 23 4.46 3.96 -17.98
CA ALA A 23 3.20 3.52 -17.40
C ALA A 23 2.26 4.72 -17.10
N PRO A 24 0.92 4.53 -17.18
CA PRO A 24 -0.02 5.57 -16.79
C PRO A 24 -0.02 5.78 -15.27
N PHE A 25 -0.11 7.04 -14.86
CA PHE A 25 -0.20 7.44 -13.46
C PHE A 25 -1.63 7.35 -12.93
N ALA A 26 -2.59 7.81 -13.72
CA ALA A 26 -4.01 7.76 -13.40
C ALA A 26 -4.82 7.23 -14.60
N THR A 27 -6.02 6.75 -14.32
CA THR A 27 -7.03 6.41 -15.33
C THR A 27 -8.24 7.31 -15.15
N PHE A 28 -8.59 8.04 -16.21
CA PHE A 28 -9.79 8.86 -16.28
C PHE A 28 -10.92 8.07 -16.92
N ARG A 29 -12.10 8.06 -16.32
CA ARG A 29 -13.34 7.53 -16.90
C ARG A 29 -14.44 8.58 -16.77
N ALA A 30 -15.10 8.89 -17.88
CA ALA A 30 -16.22 9.84 -17.87
C ALA A 30 -17.40 9.36 -16.99
N ASN A 31 -17.60 8.04 -16.92
CA ASN A 31 -18.55 7.39 -16.01
C ASN A 31 -18.17 5.91 -15.82
N ARG A 32 -19.01 5.13 -15.13
CA ARG A 32 -18.77 3.70 -14.84
C ARG A 32 -18.79 2.75 -16.05
N ILE A 33 -19.25 3.21 -17.21
CA ILE A 33 -19.48 2.39 -18.41
C ILE A 33 -18.41 2.67 -19.46
N VAL A 34 -18.01 3.95 -19.59
CA VAL A 34 -17.03 4.36 -20.59
C VAL A 34 -15.64 3.77 -20.26
N PRO A 35 -14.92 3.23 -21.27
CA PRO A 35 -13.55 2.76 -21.10
C PRO A 35 -12.64 3.84 -20.49
N GLY A 36 -11.63 3.39 -19.73
CA GLY A 36 -10.69 4.29 -19.09
C GLY A 36 -9.62 4.81 -20.05
N GLU A 37 -9.38 6.12 -20.01
CA GLU A 37 -8.25 6.77 -20.66
C GLU A 37 -7.05 6.81 -19.72
N ALA A 38 -5.92 6.31 -20.21
CA ALA A 38 -4.67 6.31 -19.47
C ALA A 38 -4.04 7.72 -19.49
N ARG A 39 -3.65 8.25 -18.35
CA ARG A 39 -3.04 9.59 -18.22
C ARG A 39 -1.65 9.47 -17.61
N SER A 40 -0.67 10.13 -18.21
CA SER A 40 0.70 10.20 -17.69
C SER A 40 0.77 11.06 -16.43
N ILE A 41 1.94 11.13 -15.77
CA ILE A 41 2.16 12.03 -14.62
C ILE A 41 1.90 13.49 -15.02
N LEU A 42 2.37 13.91 -16.21
CA LEU A 42 2.26 15.29 -16.68
C LEU A 42 0.83 15.65 -17.09
N ASP A 43 0.07 14.70 -17.64
CA ASP A 43 -1.33 14.95 -18.03
C ASP A 43 -2.30 14.87 -16.85
N SER A 44 -1.89 14.22 -15.76
CA SER A 44 -2.74 13.99 -14.59
C SER A 44 -2.63 15.10 -13.55
N LEU A 45 -1.67 16.02 -13.68
CA LEU A 45 -1.34 17.01 -12.66
C LEU A 45 -1.27 18.43 -13.25
N PRO A 46 -1.46 19.47 -12.41
CA PRO A 46 -1.21 20.84 -12.82
C PRO A 46 0.21 21.04 -13.37
N ALA A 47 0.38 21.98 -14.29
CA ALA A 47 1.61 22.17 -15.06
C ALA A 47 2.88 22.36 -14.21
N ALA A 48 2.78 22.97 -13.02
CA ALA A 48 3.92 23.13 -12.11
C ALA A 48 4.21 21.86 -11.27
N VAL A 49 3.19 21.06 -11.00
CA VAL A 49 3.24 19.97 -10.01
C VAL A 49 3.69 18.66 -10.64
N GLY A 50 3.30 18.40 -11.89
CA GLY A 50 3.76 17.21 -12.65
C GLY A 50 5.29 17.13 -12.77
N PRO A 51 5.97 18.18 -13.27
CA PRO A 51 7.43 18.23 -13.36
C PRO A 51 8.12 18.14 -11.99
N LEU A 52 7.52 18.74 -10.95
CA LEU A 52 8.04 18.64 -9.58
C LEU A 52 8.03 17.19 -9.09
N LEU A 53 6.94 16.44 -9.32
CA LEU A 53 6.89 15.02 -8.99
C LEU A 53 7.97 14.25 -9.75
N LEU A 54 8.10 14.46 -11.07
CA LEU A 54 9.15 13.80 -11.86
C LEU A 54 10.56 14.10 -11.33
N ALA A 55 10.84 15.34 -10.92
CA ALA A 55 12.12 15.70 -10.32
C ALA A 55 12.38 14.96 -9.01
N ILE A 56 11.37 14.88 -8.12
CA ILE A 56 11.45 14.11 -6.87
C ILE A 56 11.73 12.63 -7.17
N LEU A 57 10.98 12.03 -8.09
CA LEU A 57 11.13 10.63 -8.49
C LEU A 57 12.51 10.35 -9.10
N PHE A 58 13.00 11.27 -9.94
CA PHE A 58 14.31 11.17 -10.57
C PHE A 58 15.44 11.23 -9.54
N ILE A 59 15.41 12.20 -8.62
CA ILE A 59 16.39 12.32 -7.54
C ILE A 59 16.35 11.07 -6.65
N ALA A 60 15.16 10.60 -6.29
CA ALA A 60 15.01 9.40 -5.47
C ALA A 60 15.51 8.14 -6.18
N ALA A 61 15.32 8.03 -7.50
CA ALA A 61 15.86 6.94 -8.31
C ALA A 61 17.39 6.97 -8.36
N ILE A 62 18.02 8.14 -8.50
CA ILE A 62 19.48 8.28 -8.44
C ILE A 62 20.01 7.87 -7.06
N ILE A 63 19.36 8.32 -5.97
CA ILE A 63 19.72 7.96 -4.60
C ILE A 63 19.60 6.45 -4.38
N ALA A 64 18.56 5.82 -4.94
CA ALA A 64 18.35 4.38 -4.88
C ALA A 64 19.44 3.61 -5.64
N LEU A 65 19.74 4.05 -6.87
CA LEU A 65 20.68 3.44 -7.82
C LEU A 65 22.12 3.40 -7.30
N LEU A 66 22.55 4.48 -6.65
CA LEU A 66 23.90 4.63 -6.12
C LEU A 66 24.02 4.12 -4.68
N LYS A 67 25.23 3.69 -4.29
CA LYS A 67 25.53 3.40 -2.88
C LYS A 67 25.59 4.69 -2.06
N THR A 68 24.43 5.11 -1.56
CA THR A 68 24.25 6.31 -0.73
C THR A 68 24.08 5.95 0.75
N PRO A 69 24.32 6.90 1.69
CA PRO A 69 24.01 6.72 3.10
C PRO A 69 22.56 6.34 3.35
N LEU A 70 22.32 5.49 4.36
CA LEU A 70 20.98 5.00 4.72
C LEU A 70 19.99 6.14 5.00
N VAL A 71 20.44 7.24 5.62
CA VAL A 71 19.60 8.41 5.91
C VAL A 71 19.08 9.06 4.62
N LEU A 72 19.90 9.14 3.56
CA LEU A 72 19.45 9.69 2.28
C LEU A 72 18.43 8.77 1.60
N ARG A 73 18.63 7.45 1.67
CA ARG A 73 17.67 6.47 1.12
C ARG A 73 16.35 6.47 1.90
N LEU A 74 16.42 6.63 3.22
CA LEU A 74 15.24 6.83 4.06
C LEU A 74 14.48 8.09 3.65
N ALA A 75 15.17 9.23 3.58
CA ALA A 75 14.56 10.49 3.19
C ALA A 75 13.95 10.41 1.78
N ALA A 76 14.69 9.85 0.80
CA ALA A 76 14.22 9.70 -0.57
C ALA A 76 12.96 8.83 -0.66
N SER A 77 12.92 7.69 0.04
CA SER A 77 11.74 6.82 0.06
C SER A 77 10.54 7.48 0.73
N VAL A 78 10.72 8.10 1.89
CA VAL A 78 9.63 8.79 2.61
C VAL A 78 9.09 9.98 1.82
N ILE A 79 9.97 10.82 1.26
CA ILE A 79 9.58 12.00 0.46
C ILE A 79 8.86 11.55 -0.81
N ALA A 80 9.37 10.54 -1.52
CA ALA A 80 8.72 10.04 -2.73
C ALA A 80 7.34 9.44 -2.41
N LEU A 81 7.21 8.62 -1.36
CA LEU A 81 5.94 8.04 -0.93
C LEU A 81 4.93 9.12 -0.51
N ALA A 82 5.36 10.12 0.26
CA ALA A 82 4.50 11.23 0.67
C ALA A 82 4.04 12.06 -0.55
N ALA A 83 4.96 12.39 -1.46
CA ALA A 83 4.64 13.11 -2.70
C ALA A 83 3.65 12.33 -3.55
N LEU A 84 3.84 11.02 -3.75
CA LEU A 84 2.91 10.17 -4.48
C LEU A 84 1.53 10.14 -3.83
N ALA A 85 1.48 9.95 -2.51
CA ALA A 85 0.24 9.89 -1.72
C ALA A 85 -0.56 11.21 -1.79
N ILE A 86 0.11 12.36 -1.73
CA ILE A 86 -0.54 13.66 -1.83
C ILE A 86 -0.99 13.91 -3.28
N LEU A 87 -0.09 13.70 -4.25
CA LEU A 87 -0.31 14.13 -5.62
C LEU A 87 -1.29 13.24 -6.39
N ILE A 88 -1.49 11.97 -6.00
CA ILE A 88 -2.58 11.19 -6.57
C ILE A 88 -3.96 11.78 -6.20
N GLY A 89 -4.11 12.36 -5.00
CA GLY A 89 -5.31 13.11 -4.61
C GLY A 89 -5.51 14.36 -5.46
N VAL A 90 -4.42 15.12 -5.68
CA VAL A 90 -4.42 16.30 -6.56
C VAL A 90 -4.81 15.92 -7.99
N ALA A 91 -4.32 14.80 -8.51
CA ALA A 91 -4.73 14.29 -9.82
C ALA A 91 -6.22 13.96 -9.87
N GLY A 92 -6.76 13.37 -8.80
CA GLY A 92 -8.19 13.14 -8.63
C GLY A 92 -9.03 14.42 -8.69
N SER A 93 -8.57 15.52 -8.09
CA SER A 93 -9.28 16.81 -8.18
C SER A 93 -9.07 17.51 -9.52
N PHE A 94 -7.85 17.48 -10.06
CA PHE A 94 -7.47 18.21 -11.28
C PHE A 94 -8.14 17.64 -12.54
N LEU A 95 -8.24 16.31 -12.63
CA LEU A 95 -8.89 15.64 -13.76
C LEU A 95 -10.42 15.66 -13.68
N MET A 96 -11.00 16.16 -12.58
CA MET A 96 -12.45 16.20 -12.39
C MET A 96 -13.00 17.55 -12.87
N PRO A 97 -13.84 17.59 -13.92
CA PRO A 97 -14.51 18.81 -14.33
C PRO A 97 -15.42 19.34 -13.22
N GLU A 98 -15.50 20.66 -13.08
CA GLU A 98 -16.38 21.30 -12.11
C GLU A 98 -17.84 20.85 -12.32
N GLY A 99 -18.52 20.51 -11.22
CA GLY A 99 -19.91 20.06 -11.23
C GLY A 99 -20.14 18.62 -11.70
N ASN A 100 -19.12 17.89 -12.15
CA ASN A 100 -19.29 16.51 -12.64
C ASN A 100 -18.98 15.44 -11.58
N THR A 101 -20.04 14.84 -11.04
CA THR A 101 -19.95 13.78 -10.01
C THR A 101 -19.81 12.36 -10.58
N PHE A 102 -20.09 12.16 -11.88
CA PHE A 102 -20.06 10.85 -12.53
C PHE A 102 -18.65 10.41 -12.91
N VAL A 103 -17.72 11.35 -13.10
CA VAL A 103 -16.33 11.05 -13.42
C VAL A 103 -15.70 10.17 -12.34
N ARG A 104 -14.93 9.19 -12.80
CA ARG A 104 -14.20 8.21 -12.01
C ARG A 104 -12.72 8.28 -12.36
N ILE A 105 -11.92 8.75 -11.41
CA ILE A 105 -10.46 8.81 -11.52
C ILE A 105 -9.89 7.75 -10.60
N SER A 106 -9.03 6.89 -11.13
CA SER A 106 -8.39 5.81 -10.36
C SER A 106 -6.88 5.87 -10.54
N SER A 107 -6.13 5.47 -9.51
CA SER A 107 -4.70 5.25 -9.64
C SER A 107 -4.42 4.11 -10.60
N ALA A 108 -3.49 4.33 -11.52
CA ALA A 108 -3.13 3.36 -12.55
C ALA A 108 -1.82 2.62 -12.22
N SER A 109 -1.34 1.78 -13.13
CA SER A 109 -0.21 0.88 -12.89
C SER A 109 1.09 1.63 -12.53
N GLY A 110 1.35 2.78 -13.13
CA GLY A 110 2.53 3.60 -12.82
C GLY A 110 2.55 4.05 -11.36
N PHE A 111 1.42 4.53 -10.83
CA PHE A 111 1.31 4.88 -9.41
C PHE A 111 1.63 3.68 -8.49
N TRP A 112 1.02 2.52 -8.76
CA TRP A 112 1.22 1.33 -7.93
C TRP A 112 2.66 0.81 -7.99
N LEU A 113 3.29 0.83 -9.17
CA LEU A 113 4.69 0.45 -9.34
C LEU A 113 5.64 1.41 -8.60
N LEU A 114 5.34 2.71 -8.60
CA LEU A 114 6.13 3.71 -7.85
C LEU A 114 5.98 3.50 -6.34
N ILE A 115 4.75 3.33 -5.84
CA ILE A 115 4.50 3.01 -4.43
C ILE A 115 5.24 1.72 -4.03
N PHE A 116 5.16 0.69 -4.85
CA PHE A 116 5.87 -0.57 -4.63
C PHE A 116 7.39 -0.36 -4.57
N ALA A 117 7.97 0.33 -5.55
CA ALA A 117 9.42 0.57 -5.63
C ALA A 117 9.96 1.34 -4.41
N PHE A 118 9.28 2.40 -3.98
CA PHE A 118 9.73 3.19 -2.83
C PHE A 118 9.40 2.55 -1.48
N THR A 119 8.36 1.71 -1.41
CA THR A 119 8.11 0.88 -0.22
C THR A 119 9.18 -0.20 -0.07
N LEU A 120 9.65 -0.79 -1.18
CA LEU A 120 10.80 -1.70 -1.17
C LEU A 120 12.08 -0.99 -0.73
N LEU A 121 12.33 0.23 -1.23
CA LEU A 121 13.47 1.04 -0.78
C LEU A 121 13.40 1.31 0.72
N LEU A 122 12.22 1.71 1.21
CA LEU A 122 11.98 1.96 2.63
C LEU A 122 12.22 0.70 3.46
N ALA A 123 11.68 -0.45 3.04
CA ALA A 123 11.85 -1.72 3.74
C ALA A 123 13.33 -2.17 3.80
N ASP A 124 14.08 -2.04 2.70
CA ASP A 124 15.53 -2.31 2.68
C ASP A 124 16.29 -1.41 3.66
N VAL A 125 15.92 -0.14 3.75
CA VAL A 125 16.55 0.79 4.70
C VAL A 125 16.20 0.46 6.14
N LEU A 126 14.92 0.22 6.45
CA LEU A 126 14.47 -0.10 7.81
C LEU A 126 15.07 -1.42 8.33
N THR A 127 15.25 -2.42 7.46
CA THR A 127 15.91 -3.68 7.81
C THR A 127 17.40 -3.48 8.11
N ARG A 128 18.10 -2.61 7.36
CA ARG A 128 19.52 -2.29 7.57
C ARG A 128 19.78 -1.39 8.77
N LEU A 129 18.82 -0.56 9.16
CA LEU A 129 18.92 0.31 10.34
C LEU A 129 18.87 -0.47 11.66
N ASN A 130 18.53 -1.76 11.66
CA ASN A 130 18.43 -2.60 12.86
C ASN A 130 17.60 -1.94 13.98
N LEU A 131 16.47 -1.34 13.60
CA LEU A 131 15.61 -0.62 14.53
C LEU A 131 15.14 -1.51 15.67
N SER A 132 15.15 -0.96 16.89
CA SER A 132 14.54 -1.60 18.07
C SER A 132 13.04 -1.85 17.83
N PRO A 133 12.41 -2.81 18.53
CA PRO A 133 10.98 -3.07 18.39
C PRO A 133 10.10 -1.82 18.58
N TRP A 134 10.46 -0.97 19.54
CA TRP A 134 9.76 0.29 19.79
C TRP A 134 9.92 1.31 18.67
N ALA A 135 11.10 1.41 18.06
CA ALA A 135 11.31 2.29 16.91
C ALA A 135 10.53 1.81 15.68
N ARG A 136 10.39 0.48 15.48
CA ARG A 136 9.54 -0.09 14.43
C ARG A 136 8.08 0.24 14.66
N LEU A 137 7.60 0.09 15.88
CA LEU A 137 6.24 0.45 16.27
C LEU A 137 5.99 1.96 16.06
N GLY A 138 6.93 2.80 16.47
CA GLY A 138 6.87 4.25 16.24
C GLY A 138 6.76 4.59 14.75
N GLY A 139 7.55 3.93 13.90
CA GLY A 139 7.45 4.07 12.44
C GLY A 139 6.08 3.68 11.88
N LEU A 140 5.50 2.57 12.38
CA LEU A 140 4.15 2.14 12.00
C LEU A 140 3.08 3.14 12.44
N VAL A 141 3.17 3.67 13.66
CA VAL A 141 2.25 4.70 14.17
C VAL A 141 2.35 5.97 13.33
N ILE A 142 3.56 6.42 12.99
CA ILE A 142 3.76 7.59 12.13
C ILE A 142 3.13 7.37 10.75
N ALA A 143 3.36 6.19 10.15
CA ALA A 143 2.77 5.86 8.86
C ALA A 143 1.23 5.82 8.93
N ALA A 144 0.66 5.20 9.97
CA ALA A 144 -0.78 5.13 10.19
C ALA A 144 -1.39 6.52 10.39
N LEU A 145 -0.74 7.40 11.17
CA LEU A 145 -1.16 8.78 11.36
C LEU A 145 -1.10 9.58 10.07
N ALA A 146 -0.03 9.45 9.28
CA ALA A 146 0.10 10.13 7.99
C ALA A 146 -1.03 9.75 7.02
N ILE A 147 -1.34 8.46 6.92
CA ILE A 147 -2.46 7.95 6.11
C ILE A 147 -3.79 8.43 6.67
N GLY A 148 -3.98 8.37 7.99
CA GLY A 148 -5.19 8.83 8.67
C GLY A 148 -5.46 10.30 8.46
N LEU A 149 -4.43 11.15 8.52
CA LEU A 149 -4.53 12.58 8.25
C LEU A 149 -4.88 12.86 6.79
N LEU A 150 -4.29 12.12 5.83
CA LEU A 150 -4.66 12.25 4.42
C LEU A 150 -6.13 11.88 4.17
N LEU A 151 -6.61 10.79 4.76
CA LEU A 151 -8.02 10.40 4.71
C LEU A 151 -8.93 11.47 5.34
N ALA A 152 -8.59 11.95 6.54
CA ALA A 152 -9.37 12.95 7.27
C ALA A 152 -9.40 14.32 6.55
N SER A 153 -8.33 14.68 5.84
CA SER A 153 -8.26 15.92 5.05
C SER A 153 -9.23 15.94 3.86
N GLY A 154 -9.72 14.78 3.42
CA GLY A 154 -10.56 14.65 2.23
C GLY A 154 -9.81 14.75 0.90
N SER A 155 -8.47 14.82 0.90
CA SER A 155 -7.65 14.91 -0.33
C SER A 155 -7.91 13.77 -1.33
N TRP A 156 -8.32 12.60 -0.84
CA TRP A 156 -8.61 11.42 -1.66
C TRP A 156 -10.10 11.26 -2.02
N ASN A 157 -10.99 12.15 -1.58
CA ASN A 157 -12.44 12.01 -1.80
C ASN A 157 -12.84 12.03 -3.28
N SER A 158 -12.00 12.63 -4.12
CA SER A 158 -12.18 12.67 -5.57
C SER A 158 -11.84 11.34 -6.25
N LEU A 159 -11.07 10.46 -5.60
CA LEU A 159 -10.67 9.17 -6.14
C LEU A 159 -11.83 8.18 -6.12
N SER A 160 -11.89 7.35 -7.16
CA SER A 160 -12.99 6.39 -7.36
C SER A 160 -13.14 5.43 -6.19
N ILE A 161 -12.02 5.00 -5.57
CA ILE A 161 -12.07 4.09 -4.43
C ILE A 161 -12.85 4.68 -3.25
N LEU A 162 -12.64 5.96 -2.93
CA LEU A 162 -13.35 6.62 -1.83
C LEU A 162 -14.78 7.00 -2.21
N LYS A 163 -15.04 7.35 -3.47
CA LYS A 163 -16.41 7.55 -3.96
C LYS A 163 -17.24 6.27 -3.86
N GLU A 164 -16.68 5.13 -4.27
CA GLU A 164 -17.39 3.85 -4.20
C GLU A 164 -17.53 3.36 -2.76
N TYR A 165 -16.53 3.61 -1.90
CA TYR A 165 -16.65 3.39 -0.46
C TYR A 165 -17.78 4.22 0.14
N ALA A 166 -17.85 5.52 -0.13
CA ALA A 166 -18.89 6.41 0.40
C ALA A 166 -20.31 5.92 0.02
N ASN A 167 -20.49 5.44 -1.21
CA ASN A 167 -21.77 4.89 -1.67
C ASN A 167 -22.15 3.55 -1.02
N ARG A 168 -21.17 2.81 -0.48
CA ARG A 168 -21.35 1.46 0.07
C ARG A 168 -20.94 1.37 1.55
N ALA A 169 -20.77 2.50 2.23
CA ALA A 169 -20.16 2.56 3.56
C ALA A 169 -20.94 1.72 4.58
N ASP A 170 -22.27 1.82 4.60
CA ASP A 170 -23.12 1.07 5.54
C ASP A 170 -22.96 -0.44 5.35
N SER A 171 -22.99 -0.91 4.10
CA SER A 171 -22.79 -2.33 3.78
C SER A 171 -21.36 -2.78 4.09
N PHE A 172 -20.36 -1.95 3.80
CA PHE A 172 -18.96 -2.25 4.11
C PHE A 172 -18.76 -2.44 5.62
N TRP A 173 -19.32 -1.56 6.45
CA TRP A 173 -19.21 -1.68 7.91
C TRP A 173 -20.05 -2.80 8.48
N ALA A 174 -21.24 -3.06 7.94
CA ALA A 174 -22.06 -4.20 8.35
C ALA A 174 -21.34 -5.54 8.08
N GLU A 175 -20.86 -5.74 6.85
CA GLU A 175 -20.12 -6.95 6.48
C GLU A 175 -18.75 -7.04 7.14
N GLY A 176 -18.06 -5.91 7.30
CA GLY A 176 -16.79 -5.83 8.02
C GLY A 176 -16.93 -6.21 9.49
N SER A 177 -17.94 -5.67 10.18
CA SER A 177 -18.27 -6.03 11.56
C SER A 177 -18.62 -7.50 11.70
N LYS A 178 -19.43 -8.03 10.78
CA LYS A 178 -19.78 -9.45 10.73
C LYS A 178 -18.55 -10.32 10.52
N HIS A 179 -17.66 -9.96 9.59
CA HIS A 179 -16.43 -10.68 9.34
C HIS A 179 -15.52 -10.70 10.58
N VAL A 180 -15.31 -9.55 11.23
CA VAL A 180 -14.51 -9.46 12.47
C VAL A 180 -15.13 -10.30 13.58
N THR A 181 -16.45 -10.21 13.76
CA THR A 181 -17.19 -10.99 14.77
C THR A 181 -17.03 -12.49 14.55
N LEU A 182 -17.20 -12.95 13.31
CA LEU A 182 -17.06 -14.36 12.97
C LEU A 182 -15.60 -14.83 13.08
N ALA A 183 -14.64 -14.02 12.65
CA ALA A 183 -13.21 -14.35 12.72
C ALA A 183 -12.74 -14.47 14.17
N LEU A 184 -13.04 -13.48 15.01
CA LEU A 184 -12.67 -13.48 16.43
C LEU A 184 -13.48 -14.52 17.21
N GLY A 185 -14.77 -14.69 16.90
CA GLY A 185 -15.62 -15.72 17.52
C GLY A 185 -15.12 -17.13 17.21
N SER A 186 -14.73 -17.40 15.96
CA SER A 186 -14.12 -18.66 15.54
C SER A 186 -12.78 -18.89 16.24
N LEU A 187 -11.93 -17.85 16.31
CA LEU A 187 -10.66 -17.94 17.04
C LEU A 187 -10.88 -18.24 18.52
N ALA A 188 -11.82 -17.56 19.17
CA ALA A 188 -12.15 -17.81 20.57
C ALA A 188 -12.66 -19.24 20.78
N ALA A 189 -13.57 -19.74 19.93
CA ALA A 189 -14.06 -21.11 19.99
C ALA A 189 -12.91 -22.13 19.77
N ALA A 190 -12.03 -21.87 18.80
CA ALA A 190 -10.86 -22.71 18.53
C ALA A 190 -9.88 -22.72 19.71
N VAL A 191 -9.68 -21.59 20.40
CA VAL A 191 -8.84 -21.51 21.61
C VAL A 191 -9.47 -22.28 22.77
N VAL A 192 -10.77 -22.09 23.02
CA VAL A 192 -11.50 -22.74 24.12
C VAL A 192 -11.56 -24.25 23.97
N VAL A 193 -11.70 -24.77 22.75
CA VAL A 193 -11.74 -26.22 22.49
C VAL A 193 -10.35 -26.79 22.23
N GLY A 194 -9.56 -26.11 21.40
CA GLY A 194 -8.27 -26.58 20.91
C GLY A 194 -7.18 -26.57 21.97
N LEU A 195 -7.12 -25.58 22.86
CA LEU A 195 -6.09 -25.57 23.92
C LEU A 195 -6.28 -26.71 24.93
N PRO A 196 -7.48 -26.93 25.52
CA PRO A 196 -7.67 -28.08 26.42
C PRO A 196 -7.45 -29.41 25.73
N LEU A 197 -7.94 -29.57 24.50
CA LEU A 197 -7.75 -30.80 23.72
C LEU A 197 -6.26 -31.04 23.42
N GLY A 198 -5.52 -30.00 23.05
CA GLY A 198 -4.08 -30.06 22.84
C GLY A 198 -3.31 -30.47 24.10
N ILE A 199 -3.67 -29.90 25.25
CA ILE A 199 -3.09 -30.27 26.55
C ILE A 199 -3.41 -31.75 26.88
N LEU A 200 -4.64 -32.20 26.62
CA LEU A 200 -5.06 -33.57 26.89
C LEU A 200 -4.37 -34.58 25.97
N CYS A 201 -4.24 -34.26 24.67
CA CYS A 201 -3.47 -35.05 23.72
C CYS A 201 -1.98 -35.15 24.11
N HIS A 202 -1.42 -34.13 24.76
CA HIS A 202 -0.05 -34.20 25.27
C HIS A 202 0.09 -35.16 26.46
N ARG A 203 -0.97 -35.31 27.27
CA ARG A 203 -0.97 -36.13 28.48
C ARG A 203 -1.46 -37.57 28.26
N VAL A 204 -2.23 -37.84 27.21
CA VAL A 204 -2.89 -39.13 26.97
C VAL A 204 -2.74 -39.58 25.52
N ASP A 205 -1.89 -40.58 25.28
CA ASP A 205 -1.56 -41.07 23.93
C ASP A 205 -2.77 -41.62 23.15
N LYS A 206 -3.73 -42.26 23.83
CA LYS A 206 -4.95 -42.78 23.18
C LYS A 206 -5.83 -41.67 22.59
N ILE A 207 -5.96 -40.55 23.30
CA ILE A 207 -6.74 -39.39 22.86
C ILE A 207 -6.04 -38.71 21.69
N ARG A 208 -4.70 -38.57 21.78
CA ARG A 208 -3.88 -38.06 20.67
C ARG A 208 -4.07 -38.87 19.39
N ALA A 209 -4.00 -40.20 19.46
CA ALA A 209 -4.16 -41.06 18.29
C ALA A 209 -5.55 -40.90 17.65
N GLY A 210 -6.61 -40.85 18.47
CA GLY A 210 -7.98 -40.63 17.97
C GLY A 210 -8.16 -39.27 17.30
N VAL A 211 -7.70 -38.19 17.96
CA VAL A 211 -7.80 -36.82 17.43
C VAL A 211 -7.01 -36.66 16.13
N LEU A 212 -5.77 -37.16 16.07
CA LEU A 212 -4.96 -37.04 14.85
C LEU A 212 -5.56 -37.79 13.66
N ASN A 213 -6.16 -38.97 13.88
CA ASN A 213 -6.86 -39.68 12.80
C ASN A 213 -8.05 -38.89 12.26
N VAL A 214 -8.86 -38.28 13.14
CA VAL A 214 -9.98 -37.43 12.72
C VAL A 214 -9.50 -36.18 11.98
N LEU A 215 -8.48 -35.49 12.52
CA LEU A 215 -7.91 -34.31 11.89
C LEU A 215 -7.33 -34.63 10.51
N ASN A 216 -6.65 -35.78 10.35
CA ASN A 216 -6.13 -36.22 9.07
C ASN A 216 -7.25 -36.42 8.04
N ILE A 217 -8.38 -37.06 8.41
CA ILE A 217 -9.53 -37.24 7.50
C ILE A 217 -10.08 -35.90 7.00
N ILE A 218 -10.10 -34.86 7.83
CA ILE A 218 -10.59 -33.52 7.45
C ILE A 218 -9.57 -32.77 6.59
N GLN A 219 -8.27 -33.05 6.77
CA GLN A 219 -7.17 -32.40 6.04
C GLN A 219 -6.84 -33.09 4.70
N THR A 220 -7.41 -34.27 4.40
CA THR A 220 -7.26 -34.95 3.10
C THR A 220 -8.41 -34.64 2.16
#